data_AF-A0A2N2H0E1-F1
#
_entry.id   AF-A0A2N2H0E1-F1
#
_cell.length_a   1.000
_cell.length_b   1.000
_cell.length_c   1.000
_cell.angle_alpha   90.00
_cell.angle_beta   90.00
_cell.angle_gamma   90.00
#
_symmetry.space_group_name_H-M   'P 1'
#
loop_
_entity.id
_entity.type
_entity.pdbx_description
1 polymer ?
#
loop_
_entity_poly.entity_id
_entity_poly.type
_entity_poly.pdbx_seq_one_letter_code
_entity_poly.pdbx_strand_id
1 'polypeptide(L)'
;MVNLMRTSGRRLRSILPVFVWILLPSCLVDGRSARETPDTDLSCEVTLDCPDSDLCEALVCVPAPGCLLCPDRPQAVTGCFHGTCYTAFCDAGWHDANGLYQDGCEYACDPTGGGVEICDGLDNDCSGRIDDPFDLQRDPQHCGACDRPCPVPPHAQALCHQAQCMHVCESGWYDVDGIAENGCESQECLPSAGGVEVCDLVDNDCDGTVDEDIVKDQPDSCGPLCEFCQYDHALALCTQGACALGDCEPDCADLDGFPENGCEYCCTPTAGGVEVCDELDNDCNGLVDDGLTCACPADMVLIESRYCIDRYESSRPDATAASPGSDSSLATSRPGVIPWSNASLADAAGACLAAGKRLCSPLEWETACRGPDRTTYAYGDTYEPATCNGIDAFCNCGAGSACEDELFCPFAHCYGTCGANFHPVATSSFAQCTNEYGVFDINGNLWERVEGGAGRGGAYNCSDSESLHQCGYVANWGAQALNNFGFRCCCTQCP
;
A
#
# COMPACT_ATOMS: atom_id res chain seq x y z
N MET A 1 -3.38 72.97 -32.40
CA MET A 1 -3.68 74.01 -31.38
C MET A 1 -3.69 73.28 -30.03
N VAL A 2 -2.57 73.11 -29.34
CA VAL A 2 -1.81 74.07 -28.50
C VAL A 2 -2.65 74.64 -27.35
N ASN A 3 -2.47 74.09 -26.13
CA ASN A 3 -1.98 74.77 -24.91
C ASN A 3 -2.15 73.80 -23.71
N LEU A 4 -1.13 73.25 -23.04
CA LEU A 4 -0.04 73.83 -22.23
C LEU A 4 -0.50 74.82 -21.14
N MET A 5 -0.48 74.37 -19.88
CA MET A 5 0.07 75.14 -18.75
C MET A 5 0.74 74.21 -17.72
N ARG A 6 2.05 74.40 -17.62
CA ARG A 6 3.00 74.14 -16.51
C ARG A 6 2.51 74.86 -15.20
N THR A 7 2.87 74.52 -13.97
CA THR A 7 4.21 74.32 -13.37
C THR A 7 4.12 73.79 -11.92
N SER A 8 5.09 72.95 -11.54
CA SER A 8 5.94 72.99 -10.32
C SER A 8 5.38 72.66 -8.93
N GLY A 9 5.92 71.60 -8.32
CA GLY A 9 6.11 71.54 -6.87
C GLY A 9 6.51 70.19 -6.28
N ARG A 10 7.80 70.07 -5.92
CA ARG A 10 8.40 69.18 -4.89
C ARG A 10 8.68 67.72 -5.25
N ARG A 11 9.97 67.47 -5.50
CA ARG A 11 10.67 66.20 -5.28
C ARG A 11 10.50 65.76 -3.81
N LEU A 12 9.80 64.65 -3.58
CA LEU A 12 10.03 63.80 -2.42
C LEU A 12 10.78 62.55 -2.89
N ARG A 13 11.94 62.32 -2.28
CA ARG A 13 12.73 61.10 -2.40
C ARG A 13 11.86 59.95 -1.89
N SER A 14 11.36 59.11 -2.80
CA SER A 14 10.80 57.82 -2.43
C SER A 14 11.96 56.82 -2.40
N ILE A 15 12.28 56.38 -1.19
CA ILE A 15 13.13 55.23 -0.90
C ILE A 15 12.27 54.02 -1.31
N LEU A 16 12.56 53.42 -2.46
CA LEU A 16 12.11 52.05 -2.76
C LEU A 16 13.03 51.09 -2.01
N PRO A 17 12.54 50.22 -1.12
CA PRO A 17 13.22 48.97 -0.91
C PRO A 17 12.86 48.07 -2.10
N VAL A 18 13.86 47.84 -2.94
CA VAL A 18 13.90 46.73 -3.88
C VAL A 18 13.93 45.45 -3.03
N PHE A 19 12.75 44.88 -2.73
CA PHE A 19 12.64 43.47 -2.35
C PHE A 19 12.51 42.68 -3.64
N VAL A 20 13.66 42.42 -4.27
CA VAL A 20 13.79 41.21 -5.09
C VAL A 20 13.69 40.07 -4.08
N TRP A 21 12.54 39.41 -4.04
CA TRP A 21 12.47 38.05 -3.53
C TRP A 21 13.30 37.20 -4.50
N ILE A 22 14.58 37.09 -4.18
CA ILE A 22 15.38 35.96 -4.62
C ILE A 22 14.73 34.78 -3.90
N LEU A 23 13.89 34.03 -4.62
CA LEU A 23 13.59 32.65 -4.26
C LEU A 23 14.94 31.92 -4.25
N LEU A 24 15.55 31.85 -3.07
CA LEU A 24 16.57 30.86 -2.80
C LEU A 24 15.88 29.50 -2.94
N PRO A 25 16.40 28.57 -3.76
CA PRO A 25 15.95 27.20 -3.73
C PRO A 25 16.46 26.60 -2.42
N SER A 26 15.68 26.77 -1.36
CA SER A 26 15.90 26.05 -0.12
C SER A 26 15.57 24.59 -0.38
N CYS A 27 16.62 23.77 -0.43
CA CYS A 27 16.62 22.33 -0.24
C CYS A 27 15.54 21.52 -0.98
N LEU A 28 15.70 21.39 -2.30
CA LEU A 28 15.27 20.16 -2.98
C LEU A 28 16.53 19.46 -3.48
N VAL A 29 16.92 18.40 -2.78
CA VAL A 29 17.81 17.36 -3.32
C VAL A 29 16.90 16.14 -3.52
N ASP A 30 16.78 15.70 -4.77
CA ASP A 30 16.13 14.44 -5.17
C ASP A 30 14.70 14.19 -4.67
N GLY A 31 13.82 15.19 -4.72
CA GLY A 31 12.37 14.99 -4.60
C GLY A 31 11.84 14.61 -3.21
N ARG A 32 12.66 14.66 -2.16
CA ARG A 32 12.25 14.29 -0.79
C ARG A 32 11.82 15.52 0.02
N SER A 33 10.61 15.48 0.57
CA SER A 33 10.00 16.53 1.39
C SER A 33 10.35 16.43 2.89
N ALA A 34 11.49 15.85 3.28
CA ALA A 34 11.83 15.64 4.70
C ALA A 34 13.16 16.26 5.09
N ARG A 35 13.18 16.96 6.23
CA ARG A 35 14.39 17.54 6.82
C ARG A 35 15.06 16.51 7.73
N GLU A 36 16.39 16.42 7.71
CA GLU A 36 17.12 15.42 8.51
C GLU A 36 17.44 15.87 9.94
N THR A 37 17.23 17.14 10.27
CA THR A 37 17.66 17.73 11.56
C THR A 37 16.53 18.54 12.20
N PRO A 38 16.33 18.44 13.53
CA PRO A 38 15.38 19.26 14.27
C PRO A 38 15.54 20.76 14.01
N ASP A 39 14.42 21.48 13.89
CA ASP A 39 14.44 22.93 13.82
C ASP A 39 14.30 23.53 15.22
N THR A 40 15.42 23.89 15.82
CA THR A 40 15.45 24.47 17.17
C THR A 40 14.91 25.90 17.22
N ASP A 41 14.67 26.55 16.09
CA ASP A 41 14.10 27.90 16.00
C ASP A 41 12.57 27.89 15.89
N LEU A 42 11.95 26.73 15.65
CA LEU A 42 10.50 26.56 15.54
C LEU A 42 9.95 25.88 16.80
N SER A 43 9.20 26.64 17.61
CA SER A 43 8.48 26.10 18.76
C SER A 43 7.07 25.67 18.36
N CYS A 44 6.62 24.52 18.84
CA CYS A 44 5.29 23.97 18.57
C CYS A 44 4.55 23.63 19.88
N GLU A 45 3.21 23.68 19.86
CA GLU A 45 2.37 23.11 20.92
C GLU A 45 1.69 21.83 20.44
N VAL A 46 1.34 21.76 19.15
CA VAL A 46 0.78 20.58 18.48
C VAL A 46 1.51 20.32 17.17
N THR A 47 1.40 19.10 16.65
CA THR A 47 2.06 18.66 15.41
C THR A 47 1.73 19.54 14.20
N LEU A 48 0.49 20.05 14.09
CA LEU A 48 0.07 20.96 13.02
C LEU A 48 0.77 22.33 13.03
N ASP A 49 1.49 22.67 14.10
CA ASP A 49 2.32 23.88 14.16
C ASP A 49 3.69 23.69 13.47
N CYS A 50 4.04 22.44 13.14
CA CYS A 50 5.29 22.06 12.49
C CYS A 50 5.12 21.89 10.97
N PRO A 51 6.23 21.92 10.20
CA PRO A 51 6.22 21.54 8.80
C PRO A 51 5.68 20.13 8.57
N ASP A 52 5.09 19.88 7.39
CA ASP A 52 4.40 18.62 7.07
C ASP A 52 5.24 17.36 7.33
N SER A 53 6.57 17.41 7.25
CA SER A 53 7.45 16.26 7.50
C SER A 53 7.95 16.10 8.94
N ASP A 54 7.52 16.96 9.86
CA ASP A 54 8.01 17.02 11.24
C ASP A 54 6.89 16.64 12.24
N LEU A 55 7.30 16.24 13.45
CA LEU A 55 6.44 16.06 14.61
C LEU A 55 6.78 17.08 15.69
N CYS A 56 5.78 17.47 16.47
CA CYS A 56 6.03 18.28 17.66
C CYS A 56 6.50 17.38 18.82
N GLU A 57 7.79 17.40 19.13
CA GLU A 57 8.36 16.69 20.27
C GLU A 57 9.06 17.65 21.23
N ALA A 58 8.68 17.57 22.51
CA ALA A 58 9.25 18.42 23.56
C ALA A 58 9.22 19.93 23.22
N LEU A 59 8.15 20.39 22.56
CA LEU A 59 7.92 21.77 22.08
C LEU A 59 8.86 22.23 20.96
N VAL A 60 9.50 21.29 20.25
CA VAL A 60 10.38 21.54 19.11
C VAL A 60 9.92 20.68 17.94
N CYS A 61 9.96 21.24 16.73
CA CYS A 61 9.70 20.47 15.52
C CYS A 61 10.89 19.56 15.21
N VAL A 62 10.67 18.25 15.27
CA VAL A 62 11.66 17.22 14.97
C VAL A 62 11.21 16.43 13.74
N PRO A 63 12.13 15.92 12.90
CA PRO A 63 11.77 15.09 11.76
C PRO A 63 10.91 13.90 12.17
N ALA A 64 9.77 13.70 11.51
CA ALA A 64 8.91 12.56 11.77
C ALA A 64 9.64 11.28 11.31
N PRO A 65 9.83 10.25 12.17
CA PRO A 65 10.56 9.04 11.81
C PRO A 65 10.01 8.33 10.57
N GLY A 66 8.69 8.35 10.39
CA GLY A 66 8.03 7.78 9.20
C GLY A 66 8.27 8.53 7.89
N CYS A 67 8.70 9.80 7.94
CA CYS A 67 9.00 10.60 6.76
C CYS A 67 10.42 10.41 6.20
N LEU A 68 11.31 9.81 6.99
CA LEU A 68 12.71 9.60 6.59
C LEU A 68 12.89 8.40 5.64
N LEU A 69 11.90 7.51 5.57
CA LEU A 69 11.97 6.23 4.86
C LEU A 69 10.75 5.96 3.98
N CYS A 70 10.09 7.00 3.48
CA CYS A 70 8.99 6.78 2.56
C CYS A 70 9.48 6.02 1.31
N PRO A 71 8.85 4.89 0.95
CA PRO A 71 9.23 4.13 -0.22
C PRO A 71 8.98 4.96 -1.47
N ASP A 72 9.89 4.87 -2.44
CA ASP A 72 9.67 5.48 -3.75
C ASP A 72 8.44 4.82 -4.38
N ARG A 73 7.42 5.63 -4.69
CA ARG A 73 6.22 5.14 -5.34
C ARG A 73 6.37 5.10 -6.85
N PRO A 74 5.87 4.06 -7.53
CA PRO A 74 5.90 3.98 -8.98
C PRO A 74 5.29 5.24 -9.61
N GLN A 75 6.07 5.89 -10.46
CA GLN A 75 5.63 7.00 -11.32
C GLN A 75 5.00 8.18 -10.55
N ALA A 76 5.39 8.37 -9.29
CA ALA A 76 4.88 9.43 -8.46
C ALA A 76 5.91 9.95 -7.47
N VAL A 77 5.84 11.24 -7.18
CA VAL A 77 6.62 11.86 -6.11
C VAL A 77 5.99 11.53 -4.77
N THR A 78 6.81 11.02 -3.87
CA THR A 78 6.39 10.60 -2.55
C THR A 78 6.47 11.77 -1.56
N GLY A 79 5.33 12.08 -0.93
CA GLY A 79 5.20 13.06 0.14
C GLY A 79 5.14 12.39 1.51
N CYS A 80 5.28 13.20 2.56
CA CYS A 80 5.04 12.72 3.91
C CYS A 80 4.38 13.79 4.77
N PHE A 81 3.34 13.38 5.49
CA PHE A 81 2.60 14.22 6.42
C PHE A 81 2.64 13.57 7.81
N HIS A 82 3.35 14.21 8.74
CA HIS A 82 3.46 13.85 10.16
C HIS A 82 3.77 12.36 10.40
N GLY A 83 4.69 11.80 9.62
CA GLY A 83 5.13 10.41 9.73
C GLY A 83 4.33 9.41 8.88
N THR A 84 3.37 9.87 8.08
CA THR A 84 2.62 9.03 7.14
C THR A 84 2.99 9.39 5.71
N CYS A 85 3.44 8.40 4.94
CA CYS A 85 3.80 8.57 3.53
C CYS A 85 2.55 8.59 2.64
N TYR A 86 2.48 9.55 1.73
CA TYR A 86 1.37 9.70 0.78
C TYR A 86 1.91 10.10 -0.60
N THR A 87 1.09 9.93 -1.64
CA THR A 87 1.48 10.30 -3.00
C THR A 87 1.33 11.81 -3.11
N ALA A 88 2.42 12.55 -3.25
CA ALA A 88 2.38 14.01 -3.28
C ALA A 88 1.83 14.52 -4.61
N PHE A 89 2.40 14.05 -5.71
CA PHE A 89 1.97 14.35 -7.07
C PHE A 89 2.55 13.32 -8.03
N CYS A 90 1.84 13.01 -9.10
CA CYS A 90 2.30 12.08 -10.12
C CYS A 90 3.49 12.63 -10.93
N ASP A 91 4.31 11.72 -11.44
CA ASP A 91 5.30 12.05 -12.46
C ASP A 91 4.61 12.57 -13.72
N ALA A 92 5.34 13.32 -14.54
CA ALA A 92 4.76 13.87 -15.77
C ALA A 92 4.26 12.74 -16.69
N GLY A 93 2.98 12.83 -17.10
CA GLY A 93 2.31 11.82 -17.94
C GLY A 93 1.72 10.64 -17.17
N TRP A 94 1.68 10.72 -15.83
CA TRP A 94 1.08 9.70 -14.97
C TRP A 94 -0.03 10.31 -14.10
N HIS A 95 -1.03 9.49 -13.82
CA HIS A 95 -2.25 9.86 -13.12
C HIS A 95 -2.63 8.76 -12.13
N ASP A 96 -3.13 9.18 -10.96
CA ASP A 96 -3.74 8.33 -9.94
C ASP A 96 -5.21 8.13 -10.34
N ALA A 97 -5.49 7.00 -11.00
CA ALA A 97 -6.80 6.72 -11.58
C ALA A 97 -7.80 6.13 -10.57
N ASN A 98 -7.32 5.41 -9.55
CA ASN A 98 -8.16 4.80 -8.52
C ASN A 98 -8.33 5.69 -7.28
N GLY A 99 -7.60 6.81 -7.19
CA GLY A 99 -7.62 7.73 -6.06
C GLY A 99 -6.96 7.16 -4.81
N LEU A 100 -6.24 6.03 -4.93
CA LEU A 100 -5.54 5.39 -3.84
C LEU A 100 -4.14 5.97 -3.77
N TYR A 101 -3.95 6.92 -2.88
CA TYR A 101 -2.66 7.57 -2.70
C TYR A 101 -1.58 6.66 -2.10
N GLN A 102 -1.70 5.33 -2.12
CA GLN A 102 -0.82 4.38 -1.44
C GLN A 102 -0.01 3.50 -2.40
N ASP A 103 -0.51 3.24 -3.62
CA ASP A 103 0.12 2.41 -4.65
C ASP A 103 0.90 3.20 -5.71
N GLY A 104 0.67 4.51 -5.84
CA GLY A 104 1.47 5.38 -6.72
C GLY A 104 0.62 6.19 -7.68
N CYS A 105 1.07 6.30 -8.93
CA CYS A 105 0.25 6.74 -10.05
C CYS A 105 0.32 5.69 -11.15
N GLU A 106 -0.78 5.02 -11.41
CA GLU A 106 -0.83 3.76 -12.16
C GLU A 106 -1.18 3.97 -13.62
N TYR A 107 -1.72 5.14 -13.96
CA TYR A 107 -2.29 5.40 -15.27
C TYR A 107 -1.41 6.33 -16.09
N ALA A 108 -0.73 5.77 -17.10
CA ALA A 108 0.05 6.54 -18.05
C ALA A 108 -0.88 7.18 -19.10
N CYS A 109 -1.03 8.51 -19.03
CA CYS A 109 -1.90 9.26 -19.91
C CYS A 109 -1.38 10.69 -20.09
N ASP A 110 -1.52 11.21 -21.31
CA ASP A 110 -1.23 12.60 -21.63
C ASP A 110 -2.55 13.29 -21.94
N PRO A 111 -3.00 14.27 -21.13
CA PRO A 111 -4.28 14.94 -21.37
C PRO A 111 -4.31 15.54 -22.77
N THR A 112 -5.33 15.19 -23.54
CA THR A 112 -5.57 15.70 -24.88
C THR A 112 -6.85 16.53 -24.89
N GLY A 113 -7.08 17.34 -25.93
CA GLY A 113 -8.31 18.16 -26.02
C GLY A 113 -8.51 19.23 -24.93
N GLY A 114 -7.58 19.37 -23.97
CA GLY A 114 -7.74 20.22 -22.79
C GLY A 114 -8.41 19.52 -21.60
N GLY A 115 -8.40 18.18 -21.54
CA GLY A 115 -9.11 17.42 -20.50
C GLY A 115 -10.61 17.39 -20.71
N VAL A 116 -11.06 17.57 -21.96
CA VAL A 116 -12.46 17.44 -22.33
C VAL A 116 -12.54 16.20 -23.19
N GLU A 117 -13.26 15.22 -22.68
CA GLU A 117 -13.54 13.98 -23.37
C GLU A 117 -14.25 14.25 -24.70
N ILE A 118 -13.73 13.62 -25.73
CA ILE A 118 -14.27 13.55 -27.08
C ILE A 118 -14.21 12.10 -27.52
N CYS A 119 -15.17 11.68 -28.34
CA CYS A 119 -15.30 10.33 -28.85
C CYS A 119 -14.18 9.91 -29.82
N ASP A 120 -12.93 9.87 -29.36
CA ASP A 120 -11.75 9.54 -30.15
C ASP A 120 -11.02 8.27 -29.68
N GLY A 121 -11.55 7.59 -28.66
CA GLY A 121 -11.01 6.36 -28.11
C GLY A 121 -9.78 6.60 -27.23
N LEU A 122 -9.56 7.85 -26.80
CA LEU A 122 -8.55 8.23 -25.83
C LEU A 122 -9.23 8.68 -24.55
N ASP A 123 -8.51 8.58 -23.44
CA ASP A 123 -8.88 9.24 -22.20
C ASP A 123 -8.25 10.64 -22.24
N ASN A 124 -9.04 11.66 -22.56
CA ASN A 124 -8.56 13.01 -22.78
C ASN A 124 -8.30 13.75 -21.46
N ASP A 125 -8.95 13.38 -20.37
CA ASP A 125 -8.88 13.95 -19.03
C ASP A 125 -8.10 13.10 -18.02
N CYS A 126 -7.68 11.92 -18.45
CA CYS A 126 -6.88 10.94 -17.73
C CYS A 126 -7.55 10.43 -16.45
N SER A 127 -8.88 10.30 -16.47
CA SER A 127 -9.68 9.75 -15.36
C SER A 127 -9.58 8.23 -15.21
N GLY A 128 -8.91 7.54 -16.13
CA GLY A 128 -8.87 6.08 -16.25
C GLY A 128 -10.04 5.52 -17.08
N ARG A 129 -10.91 6.38 -17.62
CA ARG A 129 -12.09 6.01 -18.39
C ARG A 129 -11.99 6.62 -19.79
N ILE A 130 -12.08 5.77 -20.82
CA ILE A 130 -12.01 6.22 -22.21
C ILE A 130 -13.40 6.69 -22.65
N ASP A 131 -13.47 7.88 -23.24
CA ASP A 131 -14.70 8.47 -23.81
C ASP A 131 -15.88 8.54 -22.79
N ASP A 132 -15.63 9.00 -21.56
CA ASP A 132 -16.66 9.32 -20.55
C ASP A 132 -17.09 10.80 -20.66
N PRO A 133 -18.25 11.30 -20.23
CA PRO A 133 -19.45 10.60 -19.76
C PRO A 133 -20.42 10.33 -20.92
N PHE A 134 -19.94 10.01 -22.13
CA PHE A 134 -20.83 9.76 -23.26
C PHE A 134 -21.75 8.57 -22.96
N ASP A 135 -23.05 8.85 -22.85
CA ASP A 135 -24.05 7.81 -22.54
C ASP A 135 -24.30 6.94 -23.77
N LEU A 136 -23.49 5.88 -23.91
CA LEU A 136 -23.60 4.94 -25.02
C LEU A 136 -24.87 4.07 -24.96
N GLN A 137 -25.59 4.09 -23.83
CA GLN A 137 -26.77 3.28 -23.60
C GLN A 137 -28.06 3.99 -24.02
N ARG A 138 -28.11 5.32 -23.88
CA ARG A 138 -29.35 6.12 -24.00
C ARG A 138 -29.22 7.36 -24.86
N ASP A 139 -28.02 7.84 -25.18
CA ASP A 139 -27.87 8.99 -26.06
C ASP A 139 -28.05 8.59 -27.54
N PRO A 140 -29.09 9.07 -28.25
CA PRO A 140 -29.28 8.80 -29.67
C PRO A 140 -28.14 9.33 -30.56
N GLN A 141 -27.25 10.20 -30.05
CA GLN A 141 -26.09 10.71 -30.77
C GLN A 141 -24.84 9.82 -30.61
N HIS A 142 -24.79 8.98 -29.58
CA HIS A 142 -23.63 8.14 -29.22
C HIS A 142 -24.03 6.66 -29.03
N CYS A 143 -25.06 6.20 -29.73
CA CYS A 143 -25.75 4.98 -29.36
C CYS A 143 -24.95 3.71 -29.67
N GLY A 144 -24.50 3.00 -28.63
CA GLY A 144 -23.72 1.76 -28.68
C GLY A 144 -22.33 1.88 -29.28
N ALA A 145 -21.93 3.08 -29.67
CA ALA A 145 -20.57 3.49 -29.93
C ALA A 145 -20.53 5.01 -29.96
N CYS A 146 -19.39 5.54 -29.57
CA CYS A 146 -19.08 6.96 -29.69
C CYS A 146 -19.31 7.51 -31.11
N ASP A 147 -19.83 8.74 -31.19
CA ASP A 147 -20.24 9.43 -32.42
C ASP A 147 -21.08 8.57 -33.41
N ARG A 148 -21.90 7.66 -32.89
CA ARG A 148 -22.81 6.81 -33.68
C ARG A 148 -24.26 7.29 -33.53
N PRO A 149 -24.66 8.36 -34.25
CA PRO A 149 -26.02 8.83 -34.20
C PRO A 149 -26.98 7.81 -34.81
N CYS A 150 -28.11 7.59 -34.16
CA CYS A 150 -29.12 6.67 -34.64
C CYS A 150 -29.75 7.17 -35.94
N PRO A 151 -29.99 6.28 -36.93
CA PRO A 151 -30.73 6.63 -38.13
C PRO A 151 -32.13 7.14 -37.77
N VAL A 152 -32.56 8.22 -38.42
CA VAL A 152 -33.91 8.77 -38.25
C VAL A 152 -34.70 8.57 -39.55
N PRO A 153 -35.51 7.49 -39.66
CA PRO A 153 -36.39 7.31 -40.81
C PRO A 153 -37.51 8.38 -40.82
N PRO A 154 -38.22 8.56 -41.95
CA PRO A 154 -39.31 9.55 -42.04
C PRO A 154 -40.38 9.31 -40.97
N HIS A 155 -40.88 10.41 -40.39
CA HIS A 155 -41.96 10.40 -39.40
C HIS A 155 -41.64 9.65 -38.10
N ALA A 156 -40.36 9.48 -37.78
CA ALA A 156 -39.90 8.85 -36.56
C ALA A 156 -38.90 9.75 -35.82
N GLN A 157 -38.78 9.54 -34.51
CA GLN A 157 -37.74 10.13 -33.68
C GLN A 157 -36.76 9.03 -33.28
N ALA A 158 -35.46 9.31 -33.37
CA ALA A 158 -34.43 8.35 -32.97
C ALA A 158 -34.36 8.21 -31.45
N LEU A 159 -34.12 6.98 -31.03
CA LEU A 159 -33.94 6.59 -29.66
C LEU A 159 -32.71 5.69 -29.56
N CYS A 160 -31.93 5.83 -28.48
CA CYS A 160 -30.96 4.82 -28.10
C CYS A 160 -31.44 4.06 -26.87
N HIS A 161 -31.29 2.75 -26.90
CA HIS A 161 -31.63 1.90 -25.78
C HIS A 161 -30.73 0.67 -25.79
N GLN A 162 -30.11 0.37 -24.65
CA GLN A 162 -29.22 -0.79 -24.49
C GLN A 162 -28.17 -0.89 -25.62
N ALA A 163 -27.55 0.24 -25.97
CA ALA A 163 -26.58 0.36 -27.06
C ALA A 163 -27.11 0.01 -28.47
N GLN A 164 -28.44 -0.02 -28.65
CA GLN A 164 -29.12 -0.29 -29.91
C GLN A 164 -29.99 0.90 -30.34
N CYS A 165 -29.91 1.23 -31.62
CA CYS A 165 -30.73 2.28 -32.19
C CYS A 165 -32.16 1.78 -32.45
N MET A 166 -33.11 2.48 -31.86
CA MET A 166 -34.54 2.31 -32.05
C MET A 166 -35.16 3.61 -32.54
N HIS A 167 -36.45 3.60 -32.86
CA HIS A 167 -37.21 4.80 -33.16
C HIS A 167 -38.62 4.68 -32.60
N VAL A 168 -39.21 5.83 -32.32
CA VAL A 168 -40.62 5.97 -31.94
C VAL A 168 -41.32 6.82 -32.99
N CYS A 169 -42.56 6.49 -33.32
CA CYS A 169 -43.31 7.24 -34.31
C CYS A 169 -43.67 8.65 -33.82
N GLU A 170 -43.59 9.62 -34.73
CA GLU A 170 -44.20 10.93 -34.50
C GLU A 170 -45.71 10.76 -34.32
N SER A 171 -46.32 11.59 -33.46
CA SER A 171 -47.75 11.50 -33.18
C SER A 171 -48.60 11.51 -34.47
N GLY A 172 -49.49 10.52 -34.58
CA GLY A 172 -50.35 10.30 -35.75
C GLY A 172 -49.71 9.55 -36.91
N TRP A 173 -48.51 8.98 -36.71
CA TRP A 173 -47.86 8.03 -37.60
C TRP A 173 -47.62 6.70 -36.91
N TYR A 174 -47.62 5.62 -37.68
CA TYR A 174 -47.57 4.25 -37.20
C TYR A 174 -46.69 3.38 -38.11
N ASP A 175 -45.87 2.54 -37.50
CA ASP A 175 -45.24 1.38 -38.14
C ASP A 175 -46.29 0.26 -38.24
N VAL A 176 -46.84 0.06 -39.43
CA VAL A 176 -47.95 -0.90 -39.65
C VAL A 176 -47.48 -2.27 -40.13
N ASP A 177 -46.24 -2.40 -40.59
CA ASP A 177 -45.67 -3.66 -41.04
C ASP A 177 -44.68 -4.27 -40.04
N GLY A 178 -44.35 -3.54 -38.97
CA GLY A 178 -43.44 -3.93 -37.91
C GLY A 178 -41.98 -3.97 -38.37
N ILE A 179 -41.65 -3.27 -39.46
CA ILE A 179 -40.30 -3.25 -40.03
C ILE A 179 -39.64 -1.93 -39.65
N ALA A 180 -38.88 -2.02 -38.57
CA ALA A 180 -38.10 -0.94 -38.00
C ALA A 180 -37.22 -0.16 -39.02
N GLU A 181 -36.74 -0.80 -40.09
CA GLU A 181 -35.86 -0.14 -41.06
C GLU A 181 -36.55 0.88 -41.97
N ASN A 182 -37.88 0.82 -42.17
CA ASN A 182 -38.63 1.79 -42.98
C ASN A 182 -39.35 2.89 -42.18
N GLY A 183 -39.43 2.75 -40.86
CA GLY A 183 -39.93 3.78 -39.96
C GLY A 183 -41.45 3.74 -39.76
N CYS A 184 -42.11 4.90 -39.83
CA CYS A 184 -43.53 5.04 -39.53
C CYS A 184 -44.27 5.48 -40.79
N GLU A 185 -44.76 4.53 -41.58
CA GLU A 185 -45.17 4.77 -42.97
C GLU A 185 -46.65 5.14 -43.12
N SER A 186 -47.45 4.94 -42.07
CA SER A 186 -48.90 5.05 -42.14
C SER A 186 -49.45 6.06 -41.15
N GLN A 187 -50.55 6.73 -41.53
CA GLN A 187 -51.39 7.50 -40.60
C GLN A 187 -52.63 6.72 -40.15
N GLU A 188 -52.80 5.50 -40.65
CA GLU A 188 -53.82 4.55 -40.24
C GLU A 188 -53.18 3.49 -39.33
N CYS A 189 -53.62 3.41 -38.07
CA CYS A 189 -53.16 2.43 -37.10
C CYS A 189 -54.00 1.14 -37.15
N LEU A 190 -53.36 -0.01 -36.87
CA LEU A 190 -53.99 -1.31 -36.74
C LEU A 190 -53.85 -1.79 -35.29
N PRO A 191 -54.96 -1.95 -34.53
CA PRO A 191 -54.87 -2.37 -33.14
C PRO A 191 -54.17 -3.72 -33.00
N SER A 192 -53.20 -3.78 -32.10
CA SER A 192 -52.43 -4.97 -31.72
C SER A 192 -52.70 -5.30 -30.25
N ALA A 193 -52.20 -6.43 -29.74
CA ALA A 193 -52.44 -6.91 -28.35
C ALA A 193 -53.92 -6.97 -27.86
N GLY A 194 -54.91 -6.84 -28.76
CA GLY A 194 -56.33 -6.74 -28.41
C GLY A 194 -56.81 -5.33 -28.08
N GLY A 195 -56.04 -4.29 -28.40
CA GLY A 195 -56.32 -2.88 -28.10
C GLY A 195 -56.02 -2.55 -26.64
N VAL A 196 -54.96 -3.14 -26.08
CA VAL A 196 -54.48 -2.90 -24.72
C VAL A 196 -52.97 -2.70 -24.81
N GLU A 197 -52.51 -1.58 -24.30
CA GLU A 197 -51.09 -1.25 -24.27
C GLU A 197 -50.27 -2.29 -23.50
N VAL A 198 -49.19 -2.73 -24.14
CA VAL A 198 -48.13 -3.56 -23.57
C VAL A 198 -46.80 -2.88 -23.88
N CYS A 199 -45.83 -3.00 -22.99
CA CYS A 199 -44.51 -2.39 -23.15
C CYS A 199 -43.72 -2.99 -24.34
N ASP A 200 -44.03 -2.55 -25.56
CA ASP A 200 -43.40 -2.99 -26.80
C ASP A 200 -43.10 -1.84 -27.79
N LEU A 201 -43.30 -0.59 -27.35
CA LEU A 201 -43.11 0.63 -28.16
C LEU A 201 -44.06 0.74 -29.35
N VAL A 202 -45.18 0.01 -29.33
CA VAL A 202 -46.24 0.06 -30.34
C VAL A 202 -47.50 0.66 -29.72
N ASP A 203 -48.17 1.57 -30.43
CA ASP A 203 -49.52 2.03 -30.09
C ASP A 203 -50.50 0.87 -30.37
N ASN A 204 -50.83 0.09 -29.33
CA ASN A 204 -51.63 -1.12 -29.48
C ASN A 204 -53.13 -0.81 -29.61
N ASP A 205 -53.61 0.30 -29.05
CA ASP A 205 -55.02 0.70 -29.03
C ASP A 205 -55.41 1.78 -30.05
N CYS A 206 -54.42 2.35 -30.73
CA CYS A 206 -54.50 3.35 -31.80
C CYS A 206 -55.03 4.72 -31.37
N ASP A 207 -54.74 5.17 -30.14
CA ASP A 207 -55.14 6.48 -29.66
C ASP A 207 -54.17 7.62 -30.02
N GLY A 208 -53.00 7.28 -30.57
CA GLY A 208 -51.95 8.19 -31.03
C GLY A 208 -50.88 8.49 -29.98
N THR A 209 -50.91 7.80 -28.84
CA THR A 209 -49.82 7.67 -27.88
C THR A 209 -49.22 6.25 -27.91
N VAL A 210 -48.01 6.09 -27.37
CA VAL A 210 -47.33 4.78 -27.35
C VAL A 210 -47.08 4.41 -25.90
N ASP A 211 -47.44 3.17 -25.53
CA ASP A 211 -47.25 2.60 -24.20
C ASP A 211 -47.89 3.48 -23.09
N GLU A 212 -48.99 4.17 -23.36
CA GLU A 212 -49.78 4.86 -22.34
C GLU A 212 -50.57 3.88 -21.47
N ASP A 213 -51.19 4.38 -20.40
CA ASP A 213 -51.95 3.56 -19.45
C ASP A 213 -51.19 2.40 -18.78
N ILE A 214 -49.87 2.30 -19.00
CA ILE A 214 -48.94 1.43 -18.29
C ILE A 214 -48.33 2.15 -17.09
N VAL A 215 -48.16 1.43 -15.98
CA VAL A 215 -47.45 1.92 -14.80
C VAL A 215 -45.95 1.91 -15.11
N LYS A 216 -45.34 3.10 -15.30
CA LYS A 216 -43.94 3.28 -15.74
C LYS A 216 -42.92 3.52 -14.62
N ASP A 217 -43.26 3.13 -13.38
CA ASP A 217 -42.43 3.30 -12.18
C ASP A 217 -41.99 1.97 -11.56
N GLN A 218 -42.12 0.87 -12.31
CA GLN A 218 -41.70 -0.47 -11.89
C GLN A 218 -40.43 -0.89 -12.66
N PRO A 219 -39.60 -1.78 -12.07
CA PRO A 219 -38.40 -2.29 -12.74
C PRO A 219 -38.68 -3.00 -14.07
N ASP A 220 -39.88 -3.54 -14.29
CA ASP A 220 -40.26 -4.25 -15.51
C ASP A 220 -40.89 -3.37 -16.60
N SER A 221 -41.02 -2.07 -16.35
CA SER A 221 -41.67 -1.10 -17.25
C SER A 221 -41.12 0.33 -17.08
N CYS A 222 -39.83 0.47 -16.72
CA CYS A 222 -39.31 1.72 -16.21
C CYS A 222 -39.23 2.83 -17.27
N GLY A 223 -39.76 4.00 -16.93
CA GLY A 223 -39.58 5.19 -17.75
C GLY A 223 -40.39 5.18 -19.06
N PRO A 224 -40.19 6.20 -19.91
CA PRO A 224 -41.02 6.39 -21.10
C PRO A 224 -40.92 5.25 -22.11
N LEU A 225 -39.83 4.47 -22.04
CA LEU A 225 -39.46 3.41 -22.99
C LEU A 225 -39.69 2.00 -22.45
N CYS A 226 -40.35 1.87 -21.29
CA CYS A 226 -40.58 0.59 -20.65
C CYS A 226 -39.30 -0.25 -20.45
N GLU A 227 -38.25 0.38 -19.91
CA GLU A 227 -36.98 -0.29 -19.67
C GLU A 227 -37.12 -1.39 -18.60
N PHE A 228 -36.61 -2.58 -18.91
CA PHE A 228 -36.50 -3.68 -17.95
C PHE A 228 -35.19 -3.55 -17.17
N CYS A 229 -35.27 -3.03 -15.96
CA CYS A 229 -34.14 -2.86 -15.06
C CYS A 229 -33.71 -4.22 -14.48
N GLN A 230 -32.46 -4.59 -14.75
CA GLN A 230 -31.83 -5.77 -14.16
C GLN A 230 -30.39 -5.44 -13.82
N TYR A 231 -29.97 -5.82 -12.62
CA TYR A 231 -28.60 -5.70 -12.13
C TYR A 231 -28.20 -7.04 -11.52
N ASP A 232 -26.96 -7.46 -11.73
CA ASP A 232 -26.47 -8.69 -11.12
C ASP A 232 -26.28 -8.47 -9.61
N HIS A 233 -26.78 -9.42 -8.80
CA HIS A 233 -26.66 -9.41 -7.34
C HIS A 233 -27.17 -8.15 -6.63
N ALA A 234 -28.11 -7.43 -7.24
CA ALA A 234 -28.66 -6.21 -6.67
C ALA A 234 -30.15 -6.06 -6.96
N LEU A 235 -30.84 -5.31 -6.10
CA LEU A 235 -32.21 -4.91 -6.35
C LEU A 235 -32.25 -3.91 -7.51
N ALA A 236 -33.10 -4.15 -8.50
CA ALA A 236 -33.37 -3.17 -9.55
C ALA A 236 -34.46 -2.18 -9.12
N LEU A 237 -34.20 -0.89 -9.28
CA LEU A 237 -35.16 0.19 -9.00
C LEU A 237 -35.45 1.00 -10.26
N CYS A 238 -36.68 1.50 -10.36
CA CYS A 238 -37.03 2.54 -11.32
C CYS A 238 -37.14 3.87 -10.58
N THR A 239 -36.20 4.78 -10.78
CA THR A 239 -36.19 6.10 -10.13
C THR A 239 -36.24 7.20 -11.16
N GLN A 240 -37.28 8.05 -11.06
CA GLN A 240 -37.50 9.17 -12.00
C GLN A 240 -37.53 8.75 -13.48
N GLY A 241 -38.00 7.52 -13.76
CA GLY A 241 -38.09 6.99 -15.12
C GLY A 241 -36.76 6.51 -15.71
N ALA A 242 -35.77 6.21 -14.85
CA ALA A 242 -34.52 5.56 -15.24
C ALA A 242 -34.21 4.40 -14.29
N CYS A 243 -33.58 3.35 -14.82
CA CYS A 243 -33.06 2.28 -13.99
C CYS A 243 -31.97 2.80 -13.05
N ALA A 244 -32.04 2.36 -11.81
CA ALA A 244 -31.04 2.63 -10.79
C ALA A 244 -30.73 1.36 -10.00
N LEU A 245 -29.45 1.17 -9.69
CA LEU A 245 -28.98 0.15 -8.76
C LEU A 245 -29.58 0.43 -7.37
N GLY A 246 -30.24 -0.57 -6.81
CA GLY A 246 -30.76 -0.55 -5.44
C GLY A 246 -29.78 -1.18 -4.46
N ASP A 247 -30.31 -1.70 -3.35
CA ASP A 247 -29.50 -2.40 -2.35
C ASP A 247 -28.90 -3.68 -2.94
N CYS A 248 -27.61 -3.92 -2.67
CA CYS A 248 -26.97 -5.19 -2.98
C CYS A 248 -27.64 -6.36 -2.23
N GLU A 249 -27.59 -7.54 -2.83
CA GLU A 249 -27.91 -8.78 -2.13
C GLU A 249 -26.99 -8.96 -0.91
N PRO A 250 -27.43 -9.70 0.13
CA PRO A 250 -26.58 -9.99 1.28
C PRO A 250 -25.26 -10.61 0.86
N ASP A 251 -24.17 -10.18 1.50
CA ASP A 251 -22.80 -10.60 1.21
C ASP A 251 -22.28 -10.17 -0.19
N CYS A 252 -22.98 -9.29 -0.91
CA CYS A 252 -22.50 -8.71 -2.16
C CYS A 252 -22.26 -7.20 -2.03
N ALA A 253 -21.29 -6.70 -2.78
CA ALA A 253 -20.90 -5.30 -2.81
C ALA A 253 -20.56 -4.84 -4.24
N ASP A 254 -20.85 -3.57 -4.50
CA ASP A 254 -20.35 -2.80 -5.64
C ASP A 254 -18.99 -2.21 -5.24
N LEU A 255 -17.90 -2.84 -5.67
CA LEU A 255 -16.53 -2.44 -5.28
C LEU A 255 -15.96 -1.39 -6.22
N ASP A 256 -16.32 -1.45 -7.50
CA ASP A 256 -15.82 -0.56 -8.53
C ASP A 256 -16.66 0.72 -8.72
N GLY A 257 -17.85 0.76 -8.12
CA GLY A 257 -18.78 1.89 -8.14
C GLY A 257 -19.49 2.04 -9.48
N PHE A 258 -19.55 1.00 -10.31
CA PHE A 258 -20.19 1.02 -11.63
C PHE A 258 -21.56 0.36 -11.59
N PRO A 259 -22.66 1.16 -11.57
CA PRO A 259 -23.99 0.60 -11.45
C PRO A 259 -24.37 -0.38 -12.57
N GLU A 260 -23.72 -0.32 -13.74
CA GLU A 260 -24.08 -1.15 -14.89
C GLU A 260 -23.77 -2.64 -14.73
N ASN A 261 -22.79 -3.02 -13.90
CA ASN A 261 -22.42 -4.42 -13.68
C ASN A 261 -23.01 -5.02 -12.40
N GLY A 262 -23.67 -4.20 -11.57
CA GLY A 262 -24.41 -4.64 -10.38
C GLY A 262 -23.58 -4.59 -9.11
N CYS A 263 -23.79 -5.56 -8.21
CA CYS A 263 -22.92 -5.77 -7.04
C CYS A 263 -22.05 -6.99 -7.31
N GLU A 264 -21.00 -6.77 -8.09
CA GLU A 264 -20.15 -7.75 -8.75
C GLU A 264 -19.36 -8.64 -7.79
N TYR A 265 -19.16 -8.20 -6.55
CA TYR A 265 -18.35 -8.93 -5.58
C TYR A 265 -19.18 -9.52 -4.45
N CYS A 266 -19.38 -10.83 -4.49
CA CYS A 266 -20.06 -11.57 -3.43
C CYS A 266 -19.07 -12.38 -2.57
N CYS A 267 -18.92 -11.99 -1.30
CA CYS A 267 -18.01 -12.57 -0.33
C CYS A 267 -18.62 -12.57 1.07
N THR A 268 -18.46 -13.67 1.80
CA THR A 268 -18.85 -13.75 3.22
C THR A 268 -17.60 -13.58 4.08
N PRO A 269 -17.54 -12.56 4.96
CA PRO A 269 -16.36 -12.33 5.79
C PRO A 269 -15.98 -13.56 6.60
N THR A 270 -14.72 -13.93 6.53
CA THR A 270 -14.12 -15.05 7.27
C THR A 270 -13.09 -14.50 8.26
N ALA A 271 -12.57 -15.35 9.16
CA ALA A 271 -11.62 -14.93 10.22
C ALA A 271 -12.02 -13.71 11.09
N GLY A 272 -13.29 -13.28 11.08
CA GLY A 272 -13.76 -12.08 11.77
C GLY A 272 -13.50 -10.77 11.01
N GLY A 273 -13.28 -10.82 9.69
CA GLY A 273 -12.96 -9.65 8.87
C GLY A 273 -11.51 -9.20 9.00
N VAL A 274 -10.62 -10.13 9.34
CA VAL A 274 -9.18 -9.88 9.46
C VAL A 274 -8.48 -10.84 8.54
N GLU A 275 -7.71 -10.31 7.60
CA GLU A 275 -6.89 -11.10 6.69
C GLU A 275 -6.00 -12.08 7.46
N VAL A 276 -5.99 -13.32 6.99
CA VAL A 276 -5.09 -14.40 7.36
C VAL A 276 -4.66 -15.10 6.08
N CYS A 277 -3.43 -15.63 6.05
CA CYS A 277 -2.90 -16.30 4.87
C CYS A 277 -3.57 -17.66 4.58
N ASP A 278 -4.82 -17.62 4.13
CA ASP A 278 -5.63 -18.78 3.77
C ASP A 278 -6.14 -18.73 2.33
N GLU A 279 -5.63 -17.79 1.52
CA GLU A 279 -6.01 -17.56 0.11
C GLU A 279 -7.49 -17.14 -0.03
N LEU A 280 -8.10 -16.64 1.05
CA LEU A 280 -9.43 -16.06 1.06
C LEU A 280 -9.32 -14.56 1.34
N ASP A 281 -10.23 -13.79 0.75
CA ASP A 281 -10.47 -12.42 1.16
C ASP A 281 -11.37 -12.48 2.40
N ASN A 282 -10.78 -12.27 3.58
CA ASN A 282 -11.46 -12.46 4.85
C ASN A 282 -12.31 -11.24 5.24
N ASP A 283 -11.94 -10.04 4.77
CA ASP A 283 -12.64 -8.79 5.03
C ASP A 283 -13.58 -8.34 3.89
N CYS A 284 -13.57 -9.07 2.79
CA CYS A 284 -14.37 -8.88 1.58
C CYS A 284 -14.11 -7.54 0.87
N ASN A 285 -12.89 -7.03 0.89
CA ASN A 285 -12.50 -5.78 0.23
C ASN A 285 -12.12 -5.93 -1.26
N GLY A 286 -12.11 -7.15 -1.78
CA GLY A 286 -11.73 -7.49 -3.16
C GLY A 286 -10.27 -7.88 -3.35
N LEU A 287 -9.47 -7.90 -2.28
CA LEU A 287 -8.05 -8.24 -2.28
C LEU A 287 -7.83 -9.47 -1.39
N VAL A 288 -7.11 -10.46 -1.90
CA VAL A 288 -6.81 -11.69 -1.15
C VAL A 288 -5.52 -11.52 -0.37
N ASP A 289 -5.55 -11.87 0.92
CA ASP A 289 -4.41 -11.86 1.85
C ASP A 289 -3.68 -10.49 1.90
N ASP A 290 -4.40 -9.38 1.75
CA ASP A 290 -3.79 -8.07 1.64
C ASP A 290 -3.20 -7.58 2.99
N GLY A 291 -2.11 -6.81 2.90
CA GLY A 291 -1.38 -6.36 4.08
C GLY A 291 -0.61 -7.45 4.84
N LEU A 292 -0.55 -8.69 4.32
CA LEU A 292 0.17 -9.82 4.93
C LEU A 292 1.42 -10.24 4.17
N THR A 293 2.32 -10.91 4.89
CA THR A 293 3.41 -11.71 4.31
C THR A 293 3.09 -13.19 4.51
N CYS A 294 2.70 -13.90 3.45
CA CYS A 294 2.21 -15.28 3.56
C CYS A 294 3.26 -16.38 3.38
N ALA A 295 4.44 -16.02 2.88
CA ALA A 295 5.57 -16.94 2.81
C ALA A 295 6.88 -16.19 2.95
N CYS A 296 7.87 -16.89 3.50
CA CYS A 296 9.25 -16.41 3.57
C CYS A 296 10.18 -17.28 2.75
N PRO A 297 11.26 -16.71 2.19
CA PRO A 297 12.35 -17.48 1.62
C PRO A 297 12.86 -18.55 2.59
N ALA A 298 13.43 -19.63 2.04
CA ALA A 298 13.87 -20.79 2.83
C ALA A 298 14.92 -20.45 3.91
N ASP A 299 15.64 -19.35 3.77
CA ASP A 299 16.63 -18.81 4.71
C ASP A 299 16.04 -17.82 5.73
N MET A 300 14.74 -17.58 5.70
CA MET A 300 14.03 -16.69 6.60
C MET A 300 12.89 -17.42 7.33
N VAL A 301 12.29 -16.76 8.31
CA VAL A 301 11.15 -17.27 9.08
C VAL A 301 10.07 -16.20 9.17
N LEU A 302 8.81 -16.64 9.09
CA LEU A 302 7.64 -15.76 9.10
C LEU A 302 7.25 -15.42 10.53
N ILE A 303 7.11 -14.13 10.82
CA ILE A 303 6.71 -13.65 12.14
C ILE A 303 5.32 -13.03 12.05
N GLU A 304 4.36 -13.63 12.76
CA GLU A 304 2.98 -13.17 12.89
C GLU A 304 2.28 -12.82 11.55
N SER A 305 2.67 -13.47 10.45
CA SER A 305 2.20 -13.17 9.08
C SER A 305 2.44 -11.73 8.61
N ARG A 306 3.42 -11.03 9.20
CA ARG A 306 3.67 -9.59 8.96
C ARG A 306 4.98 -9.30 8.25
N TYR A 307 6.00 -10.09 8.53
CA TYR A 307 7.33 -9.92 7.94
C TYR A 307 8.14 -11.20 8.11
N CYS A 308 9.15 -11.33 7.27
CA CYS A 308 10.18 -12.33 7.36
C CYS A 308 11.40 -11.76 8.07
N ILE A 309 12.02 -12.58 8.91
CA ILE A 309 13.33 -12.31 9.51
C ILE A 309 14.31 -13.43 9.14
N ASP A 310 15.57 -13.08 8.92
CA ASP A 310 16.64 -14.04 8.66
C ASP A 310 16.68 -15.11 9.75
N ARG A 311 16.68 -16.38 9.33
CA ARG A 311 16.62 -17.53 10.24
C ARG A 311 17.85 -17.59 11.14
N TYR A 312 19.01 -17.28 10.59
CA TYR A 312 20.30 -17.24 11.26
C TYR A 312 20.86 -15.83 11.22
N GLU A 313 21.76 -15.49 12.14
CA GLU A 313 22.58 -14.26 12.06
C GLU A 313 23.20 -14.13 10.65
N SER A 314 23.21 -12.91 10.11
CA SER A 314 23.71 -12.68 8.75
C SER A 314 25.20 -13.05 8.65
N SER A 315 25.55 -13.71 7.56
CA SER A 315 26.90 -14.16 7.22
C SER A 315 27.32 -13.61 5.86
N ARG A 316 28.65 -13.49 5.66
CA ARG A 316 29.21 -13.12 4.36
C ARG A 316 29.03 -14.26 3.35
N PRO A 317 28.89 -14.00 2.04
CA PRO A 317 28.72 -15.05 1.04
C PRO A 317 29.83 -16.12 1.04
N ASP A 318 31.07 -15.71 1.33
CA ASP A 318 32.26 -16.58 1.41
C ASP A 318 32.55 -17.11 2.83
N ALA A 319 31.67 -16.89 3.80
CA ALA A 319 31.81 -17.41 5.16
C ALA A 319 31.80 -18.95 5.18
N THR A 320 32.53 -19.52 6.13
CA THR A 320 32.63 -20.98 6.37
C THR A 320 32.48 -21.27 7.86
N ALA A 321 32.42 -22.55 8.23
CA ALA A 321 32.39 -22.96 9.64
C ALA A 321 33.61 -22.50 10.47
N ALA A 322 34.71 -22.11 9.82
CA ALA A 322 35.95 -21.71 10.47
C ALA A 322 36.37 -20.25 10.21
N SER A 323 35.65 -19.52 9.37
CA SER A 323 36.03 -18.15 8.98
C SER A 323 34.79 -17.30 8.68
N PRO A 324 34.73 -16.04 9.17
CA PRO A 324 33.62 -15.13 8.89
C PRO A 324 33.56 -14.68 7.42
N GLY A 325 34.57 -14.99 6.61
CA GLY A 325 34.67 -14.52 5.23
C GLY A 325 35.18 -13.08 5.12
N SER A 326 35.26 -12.59 3.89
CA SER A 326 35.73 -11.24 3.54
C SER A 326 34.84 -10.54 2.51
N ASP A 327 33.95 -11.29 1.83
CA ASP A 327 33.01 -10.74 0.86
C ASP A 327 31.97 -9.86 1.59
N SER A 328 31.89 -8.59 1.21
CA SER A 328 30.94 -7.63 1.77
C SER A 328 29.83 -7.27 0.80
N SER A 329 29.62 -8.06 -0.26
CA SER A 329 28.69 -7.73 -1.34
C SER A 329 27.23 -7.75 -0.89
N LEU A 330 26.83 -8.72 -0.06
CA LEU A 330 25.45 -8.85 0.44
C LEU A 330 25.40 -9.71 1.72
N ALA A 331 24.32 -9.57 2.47
CA ALA A 331 24.04 -10.41 3.65
C ALA A 331 23.38 -11.74 3.26
N THR A 332 23.87 -12.85 3.81
CA THR A 332 23.27 -14.18 3.60
C THR A 332 22.89 -14.85 4.92
N SER A 333 21.70 -15.43 5.01
CA SER A 333 21.29 -16.20 6.19
C SER A 333 21.49 -17.70 5.92
N ARG A 334 22.46 -18.34 6.59
CA ARG A 334 22.83 -19.73 6.34
C ARG A 334 23.29 -20.40 7.63
N PRO A 335 22.99 -21.70 7.83
CA PRO A 335 23.50 -22.46 8.97
C PRO A 335 24.96 -22.85 8.77
N GLY A 336 25.68 -23.10 9.86
CA GLY A 336 27.00 -23.75 9.83
C GLY A 336 28.15 -22.85 9.35
N VAL A 337 27.98 -21.53 9.39
CA VAL A 337 29.02 -20.56 9.04
C VAL A 337 29.23 -19.54 10.15
N ILE A 338 30.45 -19.04 10.31
CA ILE A 338 30.72 -17.97 11.28
C ILE A 338 29.94 -16.71 10.84
N PRO A 339 29.13 -16.10 11.71
CA PRO A 339 28.35 -14.93 11.36
C PRO A 339 29.23 -13.71 11.10
N TRP A 340 28.68 -12.74 10.37
CA TRP A 340 29.34 -11.48 10.05
C TRP A 340 29.45 -10.63 11.31
N SER A 341 30.61 -10.68 11.95
CA SER A 341 30.97 -9.83 13.07
C SER A 341 31.71 -8.54 12.65
N ASN A 342 31.86 -7.61 13.58
CA ASN A 342 32.49 -6.31 13.33
C ASN A 342 31.80 -5.48 12.23
N ALA A 343 30.46 -5.61 12.13
CA ALA A 343 29.65 -4.75 11.26
C ALA A 343 29.34 -3.42 11.96
N SER A 344 29.53 -2.29 11.28
CA SER A 344 28.89 -1.03 11.67
C SER A 344 27.41 -1.04 11.32
N LEU A 345 26.64 -0.05 11.79
CA LEU A 345 25.24 0.10 11.36
C LEU A 345 25.13 0.27 9.83
N ALA A 346 26.04 1.03 9.23
CA ALA A 346 26.07 1.26 7.79
C ALA A 346 26.41 -0.01 7.01
N ASP A 347 27.36 -0.82 7.50
CA ASP A 347 27.69 -2.10 6.87
C ASP A 347 26.51 -3.08 6.92
N ALA A 348 25.84 -3.17 8.08
CA ALA A 348 24.68 -4.04 8.28
C ALA A 348 23.52 -3.63 7.36
N ALA A 349 23.15 -2.34 7.38
CA ALA A 349 22.07 -1.82 6.53
C ALA A 349 22.39 -1.98 5.03
N GLY A 350 23.63 -1.66 4.62
CA GLY A 350 24.06 -1.79 3.23
C GLY A 350 24.08 -3.25 2.75
N ALA A 351 24.51 -4.19 3.58
CA ALA A 351 24.52 -5.60 3.25
C ALA A 351 23.11 -6.21 3.16
N CYS A 352 22.19 -5.81 4.05
CA CYS A 352 20.78 -6.20 3.94
C CYS A 352 20.13 -5.64 2.67
N LEU A 353 20.37 -4.35 2.38
CA LEU A 353 19.83 -3.71 1.17
C LEU A 353 20.34 -4.40 -0.10
N ALA A 354 21.63 -4.73 -0.16
CA ALA A 354 22.21 -5.46 -1.29
C ALA A 354 21.66 -6.89 -1.43
N ALA A 355 21.08 -7.47 -0.37
CA ALA A 355 20.37 -8.74 -0.40
C ALA A 355 18.87 -8.60 -0.72
N GLY A 356 18.39 -7.39 -1.05
CA GLY A 356 16.96 -7.11 -1.28
C GLY A 356 16.11 -7.12 0.01
N LYS A 357 16.77 -6.95 1.16
CA LYS A 357 16.15 -6.94 2.50
C LYS A 357 16.43 -5.58 3.18
N ARG A 358 16.00 -5.42 4.42
CA ARG A 358 16.36 -4.29 5.28
C ARG A 358 16.88 -4.76 6.62
N LEU A 359 17.42 -3.85 7.42
CA LEU A 359 17.71 -4.14 8.81
C LEU A 359 16.38 -4.30 9.57
N CYS A 360 16.32 -5.20 10.54
CA CYS A 360 15.12 -5.34 11.37
C CYS A 360 14.93 -4.11 12.26
N SER A 361 13.69 -3.67 12.44
CA SER A 361 13.37 -2.67 13.44
C SER A 361 13.55 -3.24 14.86
N PRO A 362 13.72 -2.40 15.90
CA PRO A 362 13.85 -2.88 17.27
C PRO A 362 12.66 -3.69 17.75
N LEU A 363 11.45 -3.36 17.30
CA LEU A 363 10.22 -4.05 17.68
C LEU A 363 10.10 -5.41 16.98
N GLU A 364 10.38 -5.47 15.67
CA GLU A 364 10.38 -6.73 14.92
C GLU A 364 11.37 -7.72 15.52
N TRP A 365 12.59 -7.25 15.79
CA TRP A 365 13.61 -8.09 16.41
C TRP A 365 13.15 -8.64 17.76
N GLU A 366 12.56 -7.80 18.63
CA GLU A 366 12.09 -8.23 19.95
C GLU A 366 10.92 -9.22 19.83
N THR A 367 9.96 -8.96 18.95
CA THR A 367 8.85 -9.87 18.68
C THR A 367 9.33 -11.23 18.18
N ALA A 368 10.27 -11.25 17.23
CA ALA A 368 10.87 -12.47 16.72
C ALA A 368 11.63 -13.25 17.80
N CYS A 369 12.36 -12.54 18.68
CA CYS A 369 13.11 -13.14 19.78
C CYS A 369 12.19 -13.79 20.81
N ARG A 370 11.14 -13.08 21.24
CA ARG A 370 10.23 -13.57 22.30
C ARG A 370 9.35 -14.74 21.86
N GLY A 371 9.27 -15.02 20.56
CA GLY A 371 8.44 -16.10 20.04
C GLY A 371 6.94 -15.84 20.21
N PRO A 372 6.09 -16.80 19.78
CA PRO A 372 4.64 -16.68 19.91
C PRO A 372 4.18 -16.63 21.39
N ASP A 373 4.94 -17.26 22.29
CA ASP A 373 4.63 -17.32 23.72
C ASP A 373 5.10 -16.10 24.52
N ARG A 374 5.78 -15.15 23.87
CA ARG A 374 6.25 -13.87 24.44
C ARG A 374 7.21 -14.04 25.62
N THR A 375 8.09 -15.03 25.55
CA THR A 375 9.02 -15.40 26.63
C THR A 375 10.16 -14.39 26.82
N THR A 376 10.91 -14.54 27.91
CA THR A 376 12.04 -13.66 28.27
C THR A 376 13.28 -13.88 27.38
N TYR A 377 13.57 -15.13 27.06
CA TYR A 377 14.55 -15.59 26.07
C TYR A 377 13.82 -16.38 24.98
N ALA A 378 14.44 -16.59 23.82
CA ALA A 378 13.82 -17.34 22.73
C ALA A 378 13.43 -18.77 23.12
N TYR A 379 14.15 -19.37 24.07
CA TYR A 379 13.91 -20.75 24.52
C TYR A 379 13.06 -20.85 25.80
N GLY A 380 12.57 -19.74 26.36
CA GLY A 380 11.73 -19.75 27.57
C GLY A 380 11.98 -18.58 28.53
N ASP A 381 11.35 -18.62 29.70
CA ASP A 381 11.45 -17.55 30.71
C ASP A 381 12.61 -17.70 31.71
N THR A 382 13.18 -18.89 31.80
CA THR A 382 14.29 -19.17 32.72
C THR A 382 15.59 -19.21 31.94
N TYR A 383 16.62 -18.51 32.44
CA TYR A 383 17.92 -18.51 31.82
C TYR A 383 18.56 -19.90 31.88
N GLU A 384 19.06 -20.38 30.74
CA GLU A 384 19.74 -21.66 30.63
C GLU A 384 21.15 -21.46 30.04
N PRO A 385 22.22 -21.62 30.85
CA PRO A 385 23.59 -21.22 30.48
C PRO A 385 24.21 -22.04 29.33
N ALA A 386 23.62 -23.19 28.99
CA ALA A 386 24.12 -24.09 27.95
C ALA A 386 23.35 -23.97 26.63
N THR A 387 22.23 -23.23 26.62
CA THR A 387 21.25 -23.28 25.53
C THR A 387 21.64 -22.41 24.36
N CYS A 388 22.26 -21.25 24.61
CA CYS A 388 22.75 -20.32 23.61
C CYS A 388 24.23 -20.00 23.82
N ASN A 389 24.91 -19.51 22.77
CA ASN A 389 26.33 -19.19 22.84
C ASN A 389 26.58 -17.95 23.73
N GLY A 390 26.98 -18.16 24.98
CA GLY A 390 27.33 -17.12 25.95
C GLY A 390 28.65 -17.39 26.65
N ILE A 391 29.03 -16.51 27.58
CA ILE A 391 30.26 -16.70 28.38
C ILE A 391 30.20 -17.99 29.21
N ASP A 392 28.98 -18.37 29.61
CA ASP A 392 28.70 -19.55 30.42
C ASP A 392 28.81 -20.87 29.62
N ALA A 393 28.77 -20.80 28.28
CA ALA A 393 28.74 -21.98 27.41
C ALA A 393 30.12 -22.64 27.19
N PHE A 394 31.22 -21.96 27.53
CA PHE A 394 32.58 -22.46 27.32
C PHE A 394 33.34 -22.69 28.62
N CYS A 395 34.17 -23.74 28.62
CA CYS A 395 35.03 -24.09 29.76
C CYS A 395 36.49 -24.20 29.32
N ASN A 396 37.38 -23.47 30.01
CA ASN A 396 38.82 -23.62 29.90
C ASN A 396 39.38 -23.88 31.31
N CYS A 397 39.20 -25.12 31.80
CA CYS A 397 39.64 -25.56 33.12
C CYS A 397 40.99 -26.29 33.02
N GLY A 398 42.00 -25.63 32.45
CA GLY A 398 43.37 -26.13 32.44
C GLY A 398 44.09 -25.83 33.76
N ALA A 399 45.21 -26.52 34.02
CA ALA A 399 46.08 -26.21 35.15
C ALA A 399 46.58 -24.75 35.05
N GLY A 400 46.39 -23.96 36.11
CA GLY A 400 46.67 -22.52 36.18
C GLY A 400 45.55 -21.59 35.74
N SER A 401 44.35 -22.11 35.41
CA SER A 401 43.17 -21.29 35.10
C SER A 401 42.41 -20.90 36.37
N ALA A 402 41.63 -19.82 36.32
CA ALA A 402 40.82 -19.38 37.45
C ALA A 402 39.60 -20.30 37.76
N CYS A 403 39.45 -21.41 37.01
CA CYS A 403 38.48 -22.48 37.24
C CYS A 403 39.14 -23.87 37.32
N GLU A 404 40.45 -23.94 37.63
CA GLU A 404 41.21 -25.19 37.74
C GLU A 404 40.60 -26.19 38.76
N ASP A 405 39.99 -25.67 39.83
CA ASP A 405 39.39 -26.46 40.91
C ASP A 405 37.90 -26.76 40.74
N GLU A 406 37.27 -26.27 39.67
CA GLU A 406 35.84 -26.42 39.45
C GLU A 406 35.47 -27.77 38.78
N LEU A 407 34.48 -28.47 39.34
CA LEU A 407 34.20 -29.89 39.05
C LEU A 407 33.13 -30.13 37.96
N PHE A 408 32.29 -29.16 37.62
CA PHE A 408 31.15 -29.32 36.70
C PHE A 408 31.02 -28.13 35.75
N CYS A 409 30.94 -28.40 34.44
CA CYS A 409 30.79 -27.43 33.35
C CYS A 409 29.50 -27.72 32.57
N PRO A 410 28.75 -26.72 32.05
CA PRO A 410 28.97 -25.27 32.10
C PRO A 410 28.66 -24.62 33.46
N PHE A 411 29.23 -23.43 33.71
CA PHE A 411 28.98 -22.65 34.94
C PHE A 411 27.90 -21.61 34.68
N ALA A 412 26.77 -21.69 35.37
CA ALA A 412 25.85 -20.56 35.43
C ALA A 412 26.55 -19.37 36.12
N HIS A 413 26.42 -18.17 35.56
CA HIS A 413 26.95 -16.91 36.14
C HIS A 413 28.49 -16.86 36.19
N CYS A 414 29.15 -17.31 35.15
CA CYS A 414 30.59 -17.21 35.02
C CYS A 414 31.02 -15.75 34.77
N TYR A 415 31.18 -14.98 35.86
CA TYR A 415 31.66 -13.60 35.81
C TYR A 415 33.17 -13.54 35.52
N GLY A 416 33.55 -13.65 34.24
CA GLY A 416 34.85 -13.23 33.71
C GLY A 416 36.10 -13.98 34.19
N THR A 417 35.98 -15.07 34.96
CA THR A 417 37.12 -15.79 35.55
C THR A 417 37.14 -17.29 35.29
N CYS A 418 36.06 -17.87 34.78
CA CYS A 418 36.00 -19.24 34.27
C CYS A 418 35.85 -19.20 32.72
N GLY A 419 36.33 -20.19 31.97
CA GLY A 419 35.90 -20.35 30.56
C GLY A 419 36.56 -19.49 29.46
N ALA A 420 37.79 -19.01 29.62
CA ALA A 420 38.40 -17.91 28.84
C ALA A 420 38.61 -18.06 27.29
N ASN A 421 37.95 -18.97 26.58
CA ASN A 421 38.03 -19.09 25.11
C ASN A 421 36.67 -18.88 24.40
N PHE A 422 35.83 -18.00 24.92
CA PHE A 422 34.59 -17.61 24.26
C PHE A 422 34.88 -16.90 22.92
N HIS A 423 34.12 -17.25 21.88
CA HIS A 423 34.26 -16.73 20.53
C HIS A 423 32.92 -16.90 19.81
N PRO A 424 32.66 -16.16 18.71
CA PRO A 424 31.50 -16.46 17.89
C PRO A 424 31.68 -17.85 17.27
N VAL A 425 30.61 -18.63 17.28
CA VAL A 425 30.57 -19.97 16.67
C VAL A 425 29.76 -19.92 15.39
N ALA A 426 29.82 -21.01 14.62
CA ALA A 426 29.01 -21.14 13.43
C ALA A 426 27.52 -21.07 13.80
N THR A 427 26.73 -20.35 13.02
CA THR A 427 25.27 -20.26 13.18
C THR A 427 24.67 -21.67 13.33
N SER A 428 23.65 -21.81 14.18
CA SER A 428 22.98 -23.06 14.57
C SER A 428 23.83 -24.11 15.26
N SER A 429 25.03 -23.76 15.76
CA SER A 429 25.85 -24.70 16.55
C SER A 429 25.18 -25.10 17.87
N PHE A 430 24.32 -24.23 18.41
CA PHE A 430 23.48 -24.50 19.57
C PHE A 430 22.07 -24.83 19.10
N ALA A 431 21.77 -26.12 18.92
CA ALA A 431 20.52 -26.58 18.33
C ALA A 431 19.26 -26.19 19.12
N GLN A 432 19.41 -25.88 20.42
CA GLN A 432 18.32 -25.44 21.30
C GLN A 432 18.21 -23.91 21.41
N CYS A 433 19.13 -23.15 20.82
CA CYS A 433 19.08 -21.69 20.78
C CYS A 433 18.10 -21.21 19.71
N THR A 434 16.83 -21.57 19.86
CA THR A 434 15.75 -21.24 18.93
C THR A 434 14.40 -21.23 19.64
N ASN A 435 13.35 -20.83 18.91
CA ASN A 435 11.97 -20.79 19.36
C ASN A 435 11.03 -21.42 18.32
N GLU A 436 9.72 -21.33 18.54
CA GLU A 436 8.68 -21.93 17.69
C GLU A 436 8.64 -21.30 16.27
N TYR A 437 9.13 -20.07 16.10
CA TYR A 437 9.31 -19.47 14.77
C TYR A 437 10.52 -20.07 14.03
N GLY A 438 11.43 -20.75 14.73
CA GLY A 438 12.64 -21.32 14.17
C GLY A 438 13.75 -20.31 13.95
N VAL A 439 13.73 -19.16 14.65
CA VAL A 439 14.83 -18.18 14.63
C VAL A 439 15.98 -18.74 15.46
N PHE A 440 17.19 -18.86 14.89
CA PHE A 440 18.38 -19.36 15.58
C PHE A 440 19.28 -18.22 16.03
N ASP A 441 20.00 -18.46 17.13
CA ASP A 441 21.07 -17.61 17.65
C ASP A 441 20.62 -16.16 17.92
N ILE A 442 19.33 -15.93 18.13
CA ILE A 442 18.80 -14.59 18.42
C ILE A 442 19.12 -14.15 19.86
N ASN A 443 19.48 -15.10 20.73
CA ASN A 443 20.14 -14.81 21.99
C ASN A 443 21.58 -15.32 21.93
N GLY A 444 22.53 -14.51 22.41
CA GLY A 444 23.93 -14.86 22.40
C GLY A 444 24.55 -14.86 21.00
N ASN A 445 25.71 -15.52 20.87
CA ASN A 445 26.60 -15.43 19.72
C ASN A 445 27.02 -13.99 19.43
N LEU A 446 26.35 -13.20 18.60
CA LEU A 446 26.63 -11.78 18.42
C LEU A 446 25.49 -10.90 18.93
N TRP A 447 25.86 -9.71 19.41
CA TRP A 447 24.91 -8.61 19.50
C TRP A 447 24.42 -8.29 18.11
N GLU A 448 23.13 -8.07 17.95
CA GLU A 448 22.56 -7.77 16.65
C GLU A 448 22.16 -6.32 16.53
N ARG A 449 22.64 -5.68 15.48
CA ARG A 449 22.19 -4.34 15.13
C ARG A 449 20.77 -4.38 14.59
N VAL A 450 19.96 -3.51 15.13
CA VAL A 450 18.65 -3.15 14.60
C VAL A 450 18.69 -1.72 14.06
N GLU A 451 17.63 -1.30 13.37
CA GLU A 451 17.45 0.09 12.96
C GLU A 451 17.66 1.06 14.14
N GLY A 452 18.29 2.20 13.87
CA GLY A 452 18.74 3.15 14.90
C GLY A 452 20.05 2.77 15.61
N GLY A 453 20.59 1.56 15.37
CA GLY A 453 21.95 1.17 15.77
C GLY A 453 22.11 0.56 17.16
N ALA A 454 21.00 0.34 17.88
CA ALA A 454 21.02 -0.40 19.14
C ALA A 454 21.42 -1.87 18.93
N GLY A 455 22.06 -2.46 19.93
CA GLY A 455 22.36 -3.89 20.00
C GLY A 455 21.27 -4.67 20.73
N ARG A 456 20.94 -5.85 20.23
CA ARG A 456 19.96 -6.78 20.81
C ARG A 456 20.52 -8.20 20.98
N GLY A 457 19.90 -9.01 21.83
CA GLY A 457 20.15 -10.46 21.95
C GLY A 457 21.36 -10.90 22.78
N GLY A 458 22.33 -10.00 23.03
CA GLY A 458 23.54 -10.36 23.75
C GLY A 458 24.56 -11.08 22.87
N ALA A 459 25.79 -11.18 23.33
CA ALA A 459 26.88 -11.85 22.60
C ALA A 459 27.57 -12.92 23.43
N TYR A 460 28.46 -13.67 22.77
CA TYR A 460 29.33 -14.71 23.31
C TYR A 460 30.20 -14.23 24.49
N ASN A 461 30.44 -12.92 24.61
CA ASN A 461 31.33 -12.31 25.61
C ASN A 461 30.62 -11.42 26.63
N CYS A 462 29.29 -11.52 26.75
CA CYS A 462 28.54 -10.81 27.78
C CYS A 462 28.99 -11.26 29.17
N SER A 463 29.46 -10.32 30.01
CA SER A 463 29.89 -10.63 31.38
C SER A 463 28.74 -11.09 32.29
N ASP A 464 27.51 -10.80 31.89
CA ASP A 464 26.27 -11.24 32.53
C ASP A 464 25.31 -11.70 31.44
N SER A 465 25.48 -12.94 30.97
CA SER A 465 24.65 -13.49 29.89
C SER A 465 23.17 -13.56 30.31
N GLU A 466 22.86 -13.83 31.57
CA GLU A 466 21.47 -13.85 32.07
C GLU A 466 20.78 -12.49 31.84
N SER A 467 21.36 -11.39 32.29
CA SER A 467 20.70 -10.08 32.09
C SER A 467 20.77 -9.60 30.64
N LEU A 468 21.88 -9.85 29.96
CA LEU A 468 22.18 -9.23 28.66
C LEU A 468 21.61 -10.01 27.46
N HIS A 469 21.26 -11.29 27.64
CA HIS A 469 20.66 -12.10 26.57
C HIS A 469 19.15 -11.95 26.50
N GLN A 470 18.48 -11.29 27.45
CA GLN A 470 17.02 -11.14 27.41
C GLN A 470 16.55 -10.43 26.15
N CYS A 471 15.46 -10.89 25.54
CA CYS A 471 14.91 -10.32 24.31
C CYS A 471 14.58 -8.81 24.43
N GLY A 472 14.17 -8.38 25.63
CA GLY A 472 13.86 -6.97 25.91
C GLY A 472 15.08 -6.08 26.21
N TYR A 473 16.29 -6.65 26.34
CA TYR A 473 17.48 -5.86 26.65
C TYR A 473 17.90 -4.99 25.45
N VAL A 474 18.34 -3.76 25.72
CA VAL A 474 18.80 -2.78 24.71
C VAL A 474 20.24 -2.37 25.02
N ALA A 475 21.19 -2.68 24.15
CA ALA A 475 22.57 -2.22 24.24
C ALA A 475 22.77 -0.92 23.45
N ASN A 476 22.86 0.22 24.16
CA ASN A 476 23.06 1.55 23.56
C ASN A 476 24.54 1.95 23.53
N TRP A 477 25.40 1.15 22.90
CA TRP A 477 26.85 1.37 22.84
C TRP A 477 27.33 2.05 21.54
N GLY A 478 26.39 2.57 20.74
CA GLY A 478 26.66 3.34 19.52
C GLY A 478 26.72 2.51 18.23
N ALA A 479 26.80 3.20 17.09
CA ALA A 479 26.70 2.63 15.75
C ALA A 479 28.04 2.13 15.14
N GLN A 480 29.13 2.20 15.91
CA GLN A 480 30.49 1.88 15.45
C GLN A 480 30.75 0.38 15.39
N ALA A 481 31.55 -0.09 14.44
CA ALA A 481 31.92 -1.50 14.30
C ALA A 481 32.57 -2.04 15.60
N LEU A 482 32.03 -3.14 16.11
CA LEU A 482 32.51 -3.83 17.30
C LEU A 482 32.59 -5.32 17.00
N ASN A 483 33.67 -5.97 17.44
CA ASN A 483 33.96 -7.38 17.12
C ASN A 483 32.91 -8.39 17.58
N ASN A 484 32.04 -8.00 18.52
CA ASN A 484 30.94 -8.82 19.04
C ASN A 484 29.56 -8.36 18.54
N PHE A 485 29.52 -7.47 17.53
CA PHE A 485 28.29 -7.04 16.86
C PHE A 485 28.21 -7.59 15.44
N GLY A 486 27.09 -8.23 15.15
CA GLY A 486 26.60 -8.59 13.83
C GLY A 486 25.22 -7.97 13.61
N PHE A 487 24.38 -8.67 12.84
CA PHE A 487 23.03 -8.23 12.49
C PHE A 487 22.26 -9.40 11.85
N ARG A 488 20.96 -9.19 11.66
CA ARG A 488 20.12 -10.03 10.79
C ARG A 488 19.17 -9.14 10.00
N CYS A 489 18.75 -9.61 8.83
CA CYS A 489 17.89 -8.83 7.93
C CYS A 489 16.41 -9.22 8.05
N CYS A 490 15.52 -8.28 7.72
CA CYS A 490 14.07 -8.44 7.66
C CYS A 490 13.53 -8.01 6.28
N CYS A 491 12.37 -8.53 5.87
CA CYS A 491 11.64 -8.07 4.69
C CYS A 491 10.14 -8.32 4.85
N THR A 492 9.30 -7.44 4.28
CA THR A 492 7.84 -7.61 4.17
C THR A 492 7.46 -8.12 2.78
N GLN A 493 8.24 -7.75 1.76
CA GLN A 493 8.23 -8.32 0.42
C GLN A 493 9.63 -8.86 0.13
N CYS A 494 9.78 -10.17 0.23
CA CYS A 494 11.09 -10.80 0.14
C CYS A 494 11.41 -11.20 -1.31
N PRO A 495 12.68 -11.09 -1.74
CA PRO A 495 13.12 -11.40 -3.10
C PRO A 495 13.13 -12.89 -3.44
#